data_AF-A0A2V4A206-F1
#
_entry.id   AF-A0A2V4A206-F1
#
_cell.length_a   1.000
_cell.length_b   1.000
_cell.length_c   1.000
_cell.angle_alpha   90.00
_cell.angle_beta   90.00
_cell.angle_gamma   90.00
#
_symmetry.space_group_name_H-M   'P 1'
#
loop_
_entity.id
_entity.type
_entity.pdbx_description
1 polymer ?
#
loop_
_entity_poly.entity_id
_entity_poly.type
_entity_poly.pdbx_seq_one_letter_code
_entity_poly.pdbx_strand_id
1 'polypeptide(L)'
;MKKIQLILLAVIICIGNYASAQHSSKRFMVKSGYVEMKLDGTTKGQRLIWFDDYGKLYKEEVKSETKVKVFGIESSEKAHTLTIVKDGVIYNVNQMDQTGTKLETGISSEYYAAFENMSDAQKEEFADEMLEAFGGQRLGTEKFFNRTCEKVKALGTTVWSYKGVVLKSEAKMLGIESSEVAVKFDENIKIASSTFDVPGNISWGEPEMRMGQALDMFSGEEMDYDSDDEEVFPVEYPYNEFQVAVGKVKYSNFIKSAVFNVDGQYVASFTKTMTENFTIVASSDKGIDSNEAQEEMAAYSHFTHAGKKDAFW
;
A
#
# COMPACT_ATOMS: atom_id res chain seq x y z
N MET A 1 -0.11 -12.14 -4.07
CA MET A 1 -1.17 -11.75 -3.11
C MET A 1 -0.65 -10.97 -1.90
N LYS A 2 0.61 -11.13 -1.47
CA LYS A 2 1.24 -10.30 -0.42
C LYS A 2 1.19 -8.78 -0.71
N LYS A 3 1.30 -8.36 -1.98
CA LYS A 3 1.43 -6.95 -2.38
C LYS A 3 0.15 -6.09 -2.26
N ILE A 4 -1.03 -6.65 -2.53
CA ILE A 4 -2.31 -5.89 -2.46
C ILE A 4 -2.80 -5.76 -1.02
N GLN A 5 -2.56 -6.77 -0.18
CA GLN A 5 -2.86 -6.68 1.26
C GLN A 5 -1.96 -5.65 1.95
N LEU A 6 -0.70 -5.50 1.50
CA LEU A 6 0.20 -4.44 1.98
C LEU A 6 -0.27 -3.04 1.57
N ILE A 7 -0.81 -2.86 0.37
CA ILE A 7 -1.28 -1.53 -0.11
C ILE A 7 -2.54 -1.08 0.66
N LEU A 8 -3.48 -1.97 0.95
CA LEU A 8 -4.65 -1.65 1.77
C LEU A 8 -4.31 -1.42 3.26
N LEU A 9 -3.27 -2.08 3.78
CA LEU A 9 -2.78 -1.88 5.16
C LEU A 9 -1.94 -0.59 5.31
N ALA A 10 -1.16 -0.22 4.29
CA ALA A 10 -0.29 0.95 4.30
C ALA A 10 -1.06 2.27 4.24
N VAL A 11 -2.13 2.35 3.45
CA VAL A 11 -2.97 3.57 3.30
C VAL A 11 -3.68 3.94 4.61
N ILE A 12 -3.98 2.97 5.48
CA ILE A 12 -4.67 3.22 6.75
C ILE A 12 -3.73 3.83 7.82
N ILE A 13 -2.40 3.68 7.67
CA ILE A 13 -1.43 4.24 8.63
C ILE A 13 -1.30 5.77 8.46
N CYS A 14 -1.57 6.32 7.27
CA CYS A 14 -1.36 7.73 6.96
C CYS A 14 -2.53 8.66 7.36
N ILE A 15 -3.73 8.15 7.63
CA ILE A 15 -4.95 8.99 7.80
C ILE A 15 -5.37 9.14 9.28
N GLY A 16 -4.40 9.36 10.17
CA GLY A 16 -4.67 9.72 11.56
C GLY A 16 -4.71 11.23 11.74
N ASN A 17 -5.90 11.84 11.92
CA ASN A 17 -6.01 13.27 12.20
C ASN A 17 -5.92 13.63 13.68
N TYR A 18 -5.49 14.88 13.88
CA TYR A 18 -4.91 15.43 15.10
C TYR A 18 -5.80 16.51 15.76
N ALA A 19 -5.87 16.46 17.09
CA ALA A 19 -6.24 17.48 18.05
C ALA A 19 -5.35 17.33 19.30
N SER A 20 -4.66 18.41 19.65
CA SER A 20 -3.95 18.74 20.90
C SER A 20 -2.42 18.55 20.97
N ALA A 21 -1.78 19.72 21.02
CA ALA A 21 -0.37 20.01 21.25
C ALA A 21 0.16 19.50 22.59
N GLN A 22 1.25 18.73 22.52
CA GLN A 22 2.45 18.81 23.38
C GLN A 22 3.29 17.55 23.10
N HIS A 23 4.39 17.74 22.37
CA HIS A 23 5.49 16.79 22.11
C HIS A 23 5.11 15.40 21.55
N SER A 24 5.85 14.97 20.52
CA SER A 24 5.93 13.62 19.95
C SER A 24 5.01 13.23 18.78
N SER A 25 5.63 12.55 17.82
CA SER A 25 5.22 11.47 16.89
C SER A 25 4.04 10.56 17.26
N LYS A 26 2.98 11.09 17.90
CA LYS A 26 1.81 10.36 18.38
C LYS A 26 0.96 9.88 17.20
N ARG A 27 0.87 8.56 17.02
CA ARG A 27 -0.01 7.91 16.04
C ARG A 27 -1.49 8.00 16.43
N PHE A 28 -1.77 8.02 17.73
CA PHE A 28 -3.13 8.11 18.27
C PHE A 28 -3.23 9.25 19.28
N MET A 29 -4.44 9.81 19.43
CA MET A 29 -4.70 10.82 20.48
C MET A 29 -5.18 10.21 21.79
N VAL A 30 -5.23 8.89 21.82
CA VAL A 30 -5.50 8.09 22.99
C VAL A 30 -4.17 7.47 23.41
N LYS A 31 -3.85 7.52 24.71
CA LYS A 31 -2.54 7.06 25.20
C LYS A 31 -2.34 5.56 24.98
N SER A 32 -3.36 4.77 25.26
CA SER A 32 -3.32 3.31 25.11
C SER A 32 -4.68 2.77 24.75
N GLY A 33 -4.74 1.57 24.17
CA GLY A 33 -6.01 0.95 23.87
C GLY A 33 -5.92 -0.44 23.26
N TYR A 34 -7.09 -1.07 23.24
CA TYR A 34 -7.33 -2.35 22.57
C TYR A 34 -8.52 -2.20 21.63
N VAL A 35 -8.35 -2.61 20.38
CA VAL A 35 -9.42 -2.70 19.38
C VAL A 35 -9.54 -4.15 18.93
N GLU A 36 -10.76 -4.65 18.91
CA GLU A 36 -11.11 -5.90 18.25
C GLU A 36 -12.03 -5.61 17.09
N MET A 37 -11.64 -6.01 15.90
CA MET A 37 -12.39 -5.81 14.67
C MET A 37 -12.77 -7.14 14.05
N LYS A 38 -14.02 -7.22 13.58
CA LYS A 38 -14.50 -8.30 12.73
C LYS A 38 -14.27 -7.92 11.26
N LEU A 39 -13.65 -8.83 10.51
CA LEU A 39 -13.52 -8.72 9.06
C LEU A 39 -14.68 -9.48 8.40
N ASP A 40 -15.36 -8.85 7.44
CA ASP A 40 -16.48 -9.42 6.71
C ASP A 40 -16.41 -9.13 5.20
N GLY A 41 -17.23 -9.85 4.43
CA GLY A 41 -17.23 -9.81 2.96
C GLY A 41 -16.36 -10.91 2.36
N THR A 42 -15.53 -10.54 1.39
CA THR A 42 -14.62 -11.44 0.65
C THR A 42 -13.52 -12.02 1.56
N THR A 43 -13.06 -11.22 2.51
CA THR A 43 -12.12 -11.62 3.56
C THR A 43 -12.84 -11.65 4.90
N LYS A 44 -12.83 -12.80 5.55
CA LYS A 44 -13.46 -13.01 6.86
C LYS A 44 -12.42 -13.31 7.91
N GLY A 45 -12.62 -12.82 9.12
CA GLY A 45 -11.64 -13.01 10.19
C GLY A 45 -11.71 -11.98 11.30
N GLN A 46 -10.58 -11.81 11.96
CA GLN A 46 -10.43 -10.93 13.10
C GLN A 46 -9.13 -10.13 12.95
N ARG A 47 -9.20 -8.86 13.34
CA ARG A 47 -8.06 -7.97 13.48
C ARG A 47 -8.03 -7.42 14.90
N LEU A 48 -6.93 -7.64 15.58
CA LEU A 48 -6.70 -7.25 16.97
C LEU A 48 -5.60 -6.20 17.00
N ILE A 49 -5.85 -5.10 17.70
CA ILE A 49 -4.90 -3.99 17.78
C ILE A 49 -4.68 -3.67 19.26
N TRP A 50 -3.42 -3.61 19.66
CA TRP A 50 -2.96 -3.09 20.94
C TRP A 50 -2.04 -1.92 20.68
N PHE A 51 -2.19 -0.87 21.46
CA PHE A 51 -1.27 0.26 21.39
C PHE A 51 -1.06 0.88 22.76
N ASP A 52 0.13 1.40 22.99
CA ASP A 52 0.50 2.18 24.18
C ASP A 52 1.47 3.30 23.78
N ASP A 53 1.69 4.24 24.69
CA ASP A 53 2.44 5.48 24.46
C ASP A 53 2.05 6.17 23.14
N TYR A 54 0.74 6.38 22.97
CA TYR A 54 0.14 7.03 21.82
C TYR A 54 0.47 6.35 20.48
N GLY A 55 0.74 5.05 20.51
CA GLY A 55 1.03 4.22 19.34
C GLY A 55 2.52 4.07 19.01
N LYS A 56 3.44 4.59 19.84
CA LYS A 56 4.88 4.25 19.73
C LYS A 56 5.13 2.78 20.01
N LEU A 57 4.33 2.19 20.90
CA LEU A 57 4.21 0.75 21.04
C LEU A 57 2.92 0.33 20.34
N TYR A 58 3.06 -0.54 19.35
CA TYR A 58 1.94 -1.02 18.55
C TYR A 58 2.07 -2.51 18.29
N LYS A 59 0.97 -3.22 18.38
CA LYS A 59 0.84 -4.57 17.85
C LYS A 59 -0.49 -4.72 17.17
N GLU A 60 -0.46 -5.25 15.96
CA GLU A 60 -1.61 -5.71 15.24
C GLU A 60 -1.46 -7.20 14.95
N GLU A 61 -2.54 -7.94 15.15
CA GLU A 61 -2.66 -9.34 14.77
C GLU A 61 -3.87 -9.52 13.86
N VAL A 62 -3.65 -10.06 12.67
CA VAL A 62 -4.71 -10.36 11.72
C VAL A 62 -4.76 -11.86 11.50
N LYS A 63 -5.95 -12.44 11.71
CA LYS A 63 -6.27 -13.82 11.32
C LYS A 63 -7.43 -13.76 10.35
N SER A 64 -7.20 -14.22 9.13
CA SER A 64 -8.23 -14.14 8.09
C SER A 64 -8.24 -15.32 7.13
N GLU A 65 -9.38 -15.51 6.49
CA GLU A 65 -9.58 -16.36 5.33
C GLU A 65 -10.20 -15.52 4.22
N THR A 66 -9.54 -15.45 3.06
CA THR A 66 -10.02 -14.76 1.87
C THR A 66 -10.53 -15.78 0.87
N LYS A 67 -11.79 -15.66 0.49
CA LYS A 67 -12.42 -16.53 -0.51
C LYS A 67 -12.76 -15.72 -1.74
N VAL A 68 -12.15 -16.06 -2.87
CA VAL A 68 -12.43 -15.41 -4.14
C VAL A 68 -13.03 -16.43 -5.09
N LYS A 69 -14.14 -16.05 -5.73
CA LYS A 69 -14.74 -16.83 -6.80
C LYS A 69 -14.59 -16.08 -8.11
N VAL A 70 -13.71 -16.57 -8.97
CA VAL A 70 -13.47 -15.99 -10.29
C VAL A 70 -13.84 -17.03 -11.34
N PHE A 71 -14.80 -16.71 -12.22
CA PHE A 71 -15.27 -17.59 -13.30
C PHE A 71 -15.66 -19.03 -12.86
N GLY A 72 -16.23 -19.17 -11.67
CA GLY A 72 -16.68 -20.47 -11.15
C GLY A 72 -15.60 -21.30 -10.44
N ILE A 73 -14.34 -20.85 -10.46
CA ILE A 73 -13.25 -21.43 -9.67
C ILE A 73 -13.21 -20.71 -8.32
N GLU A 74 -13.29 -21.48 -7.24
CA GLU A 74 -13.17 -20.99 -5.86
C GLU A 74 -11.73 -21.20 -5.38
N SER A 75 -11.11 -20.14 -4.89
CA SER A 75 -9.86 -20.21 -4.14
C SER A 75 -10.07 -19.69 -2.72
N SER A 76 -9.40 -20.32 -1.75
CA SER A 76 -9.36 -19.87 -0.37
C SER A 76 -7.91 -19.74 0.08
N GLU A 77 -7.57 -18.60 0.68
CA GLU A 77 -6.25 -18.36 1.28
C GLU A 77 -6.43 -17.95 2.73
N LYS A 78 -5.66 -18.57 3.62
CA LYS A 78 -5.60 -18.20 5.04
C LYS A 78 -4.36 -17.37 5.31
N ALA A 79 -4.50 -16.37 6.17
CA ALA A 79 -3.40 -15.55 6.63
C ALA A 79 -3.42 -15.42 8.15
N HIS A 80 -2.24 -15.45 8.76
CA HIS A 80 -2.01 -15.06 10.14
C HIS A 80 -0.78 -14.16 10.18
N THR A 81 -0.97 -12.88 10.41
CA THR A 81 0.11 -11.88 10.39
C THR A 81 0.19 -11.12 11.70
N LEU A 82 1.39 -10.67 12.03
CA LEU A 82 1.63 -9.67 13.06
C LEU A 82 2.35 -8.46 12.47
N THR A 83 1.92 -7.28 12.87
CA THR A 83 2.71 -6.05 12.70
C THR A 83 3.02 -5.50 14.09
N ILE A 84 4.30 -5.31 14.40
CA ILE A 84 4.75 -4.78 15.69
C ILE A 84 5.57 -3.53 15.43
N VAL A 85 5.28 -2.44 16.16
CA VAL A 85 6.13 -1.25 16.19
C VAL A 85 6.70 -1.15 17.60
N LYS A 86 8.03 -1.17 17.68
CA LYS A 86 8.77 -1.09 18.93
C LYS A 86 10.15 -0.50 18.63
N ASP A 87 10.58 0.47 19.45
CA ASP A 87 11.90 1.09 19.37
C ASP A 87 12.24 1.67 17.97
N GLY A 88 11.25 2.22 17.27
CA GLY A 88 11.43 2.81 15.93
C GLY A 88 11.55 1.79 14.78
N VAL A 89 11.33 0.50 15.07
CA VAL A 89 11.37 -0.58 14.09
C VAL A 89 9.96 -1.13 13.89
N ILE A 90 9.58 -1.30 12.63
CA ILE A 90 8.37 -2.02 12.23
C ILE A 90 8.78 -3.45 11.88
N TYR A 91 8.18 -4.41 12.57
CA TYR A 91 8.31 -5.83 12.30
C TYR A 91 7.03 -6.32 11.63
N ASN A 92 7.14 -6.87 10.43
CA ASN A 92 6.03 -7.56 9.77
C ASN A 92 6.33 -9.05 9.77
N VAL A 93 5.43 -9.85 10.34
CA VAL A 93 5.62 -11.28 10.55
C VAL A 93 4.45 -12.04 9.93
N ASN A 94 4.77 -13.03 9.13
CA ASN A 94 3.84 -14.09 8.75
C ASN A 94 4.00 -15.25 9.75
N GLN A 95 2.97 -15.45 10.57
CA GLN A 95 2.95 -16.47 11.61
C GLN A 95 2.71 -17.87 11.08
N MET A 96 2.20 -18.03 9.86
CA MET A 96 2.05 -19.36 9.26
C MET A 96 3.39 -19.90 8.77
N ASP A 97 4.19 -19.03 8.16
CA ASP A 97 5.48 -19.40 7.56
C ASP A 97 6.67 -19.14 8.50
N GLN A 98 6.45 -18.47 9.63
CA GLN A 98 7.50 -18.01 10.55
C GLN A 98 8.58 -17.18 9.83
N THR A 99 8.14 -16.35 8.89
CA THR A 99 8.97 -15.42 8.12
C THR A 99 8.58 -13.99 8.41
N GLY A 100 9.48 -13.02 8.20
CA GLY A 100 9.17 -11.63 8.40
C GLY A 100 10.17 -10.66 7.78
N THR A 101 9.82 -9.39 7.83
CA THR A 101 10.70 -8.29 7.43
C THR A 101 10.82 -7.28 8.57
N LYS A 102 11.95 -6.58 8.60
CA LYS A 102 12.19 -5.47 9.51
C LYS A 102 12.36 -4.20 8.70
N LEU A 103 11.73 -3.15 9.16
CA LEU A 103 11.87 -1.83 8.57
C LEU A 103 12.12 -0.83 9.69
N GLU A 104 13.34 -0.30 9.74
CA GLU A 104 13.56 0.94 10.46
C GLU A 104 12.77 2.02 9.75
N THR A 105 11.99 2.82 10.48
CA THR A 105 11.02 3.73 9.85
C THR A 105 11.67 4.70 8.86
N GLY A 106 12.99 4.92 8.93
CA GLY A 106 13.76 5.69 7.93
C GLY A 106 13.45 7.18 7.92
N ILE A 107 12.30 7.59 8.49
CA ILE A 107 11.93 8.96 8.76
C ILE A 107 13.00 9.54 9.68
N SER A 108 13.79 10.46 9.14
CA SER A 108 14.87 11.09 9.87
C SER A 108 14.30 11.80 11.10
N SER A 109 15.11 11.87 12.17
CA SER A 109 14.76 12.67 13.35
C SER A 109 14.45 14.13 12.98
N GLU A 110 15.01 14.61 11.88
CA GLU A 110 14.80 15.94 11.32
C GLU A 110 13.40 16.10 10.72
N TYR A 111 12.90 15.10 9.99
CA TYR A 111 11.52 15.11 9.47
C TYR A 111 10.49 15.06 10.60
N TYR A 112 10.73 14.23 11.63
CA TYR A 112 9.88 14.23 12.84
C TYR A 112 9.93 15.58 13.56
N ALA A 113 11.11 16.19 13.69
CA ALA A 113 11.25 17.49 14.34
C ALA A 113 10.58 18.60 13.53
N ALA A 114 10.69 18.60 12.20
CA ALA A 114 10.04 19.54 11.31
C ALA A 114 8.51 19.43 11.42
N PHE A 115 7.97 18.21 11.37
CA PHE A 115 6.55 17.96 11.58
C PHE A 115 6.11 18.37 12.99
N GLU A 116 6.88 18.08 14.04
CA GLU A 116 6.54 18.47 15.41
C GLU A 116 6.44 19.99 15.57
N ASN A 117 7.31 20.74 14.89
CA ASN A 117 7.37 22.19 14.92
C ASN A 117 6.25 22.88 14.09
N MET A 118 5.52 22.15 13.26
CA MET A 118 4.35 22.69 12.57
C MET A 118 3.23 23.04 13.57
N SER A 119 2.54 24.15 13.32
CA SER A 119 1.29 24.47 14.02
C SER A 119 0.21 23.44 13.72
N ASP A 120 -0.84 23.40 14.55
CA ASP A 120 -1.96 22.48 14.34
C ASP A 120 -2.64 22.71 12.98
N ALA A 121 -2.74 23.96 12.53
CA ALA A 121 -3.28 24.30 11.21
C ALA A 121 -2.41 23.80 10.04
N GLN A 122 -1.08 23.90 10.16
CA GLN A 122 -0.16 23.38 9.14
C GLN A 122 -0.16 21.85 9.08
N LYS A 123 -0.34 21.19 10.22
CA LYS A 123 -0.50 19.72 10.26
C LYS A 123 -1.80 19.27 9.62
N GLU A 124 -2.88 20.05 9.80
CA GLU A 124 -4.16 19.79 9.16
C GLU A 124 -4.08 19.99 7.65
N GLU A 125 -3.46 21.07 7.19
CA GLU A 125 -3.20 21.34 5.77
C GLU A 125 -2.36 20.22 5.13
N PHE A 126 -1.25 19.83 5.76
CA PHE A 126 -0.43 18.71 5.29
C PHE A 126 -1.21 17.38 5.23
N ALA A 127 -2.06 17.10 6.22
CA ALA A 127 -2.89 15.90 6.22
C ALA A 127 -3.94 15.91 5.10
N ASP A 128 -4.49 17.09 4.78
CA ASP A 128 -5.43 17.29 3.68
C ASP A 128 -4.72 17.14 2.33
N GLU A 129 -3.54 17.74 2.16
CA GLU A 129 -2.70 17.55 0.97
C GLU A 129 -2.35 16.08 0.76
N MET A 130 -1.96 15.36 1.81
CA MET A 130 -1.70 13.93 1.74
C MET A 130 -2.96 13.14 1.37
N LEU A 131 -4.10 13.46 2.00
CA LEU A 131 -5.35 12.80 1.68
C LEU A 131 -5.74 13.02 0.22
N GLU A 132 -5.61 14.24 -0.29
CA GLU A 132 -5.86 14.60 -1.70
C GLU A 132 -4.88 13.93 -2.66
N ALA A 133 -3.58 13.87 -2.32
CA ALA A 133 -2.55 13.18 -3.08
C ALA A 133 -2.87 11.68 -3.25
N PHE A 134 -3.48 11.06 -2.24
CA PHE A 134 -3.99 9.67 -2.33
C PHE A 134 -5.37 9.55 -3.01
N GLY A 135 -5.83 10.60 -3.70
CA GLY A 135 -7.15 10.65 -4.34
C GLY A 135 -8.30 10.55 -3.35
N GLY A 136 -8.04 11.00 -2.12
CA GLY A 136 -8.97 10.95 -1.00
C GLY A 136 -9.72 12.25 -0.77
N GLN A 137 -10.74 12.18 0.08
CA GLN A 137 -11.55 13.33 0.49
C GLN A 137 -12.16 13.10 1.88
N ARG A 138 -12.36 14.19 2.62
CA ARG A 138 -13.15 14.17 3.86
C ARG A 138 -14.65 14.14 3.52
N LEU A 139 -15.38 13.27 4.20
CA LEU A 139 -16.85 13.14 4.07
C LEU A 139 -17.59 13.71 5.29
N GLY A 140 -16.87 14.33 6.23
CA GLY A 140 -17.41 14.92 7.45
C GLY A 140 -17.27 14.00 8.67
N THR A 141 -18.23 14.05 9.58
CA THR A 141 -18.23 13.23 10.80
C THR A 141 -19.48 12.37 10.91
N GLU A 142 -19.35 11.20 11.52
CA GLU A 142 -20.44 10.26 11.73
C GLU A 142 -20.28 9.58 13.09
N LYS A 143 -21.40 9.28 13.77
CA LYS A 143 -21.36 8.55 15.03
C LYS A 143 -21.19 7.05 14.79
N PHE A 144 -20.12 6.47 15.32
CA PHE A 144 -19.92 5.03 15.36
C PHE A 144 -19.40 4.62 16.74
N PHE A 145 -19.89 3.51 17.30
CA PHE A 145 -19.49 3.03 18.63
C PHE A 145 -19.61 4.10 19.76
N ASN A 146 -20.70 4.88 19.69
CA ASN A 146 -21.00 6.05 20.55
C ASN A 146 -19.90 7.13 20.55
N ARG A 147 -19.12 7.22 19.49
CA ARG A 147 -18.05 8.19 19.30
C ARG A 147 -18.28 8.96 18.01
N THR A 148 -17.89 10.23 17.99
CA THR A 148 -17.86 11.02 16.76
C THR A 148 -16.59 10.64 16.01
N CYS A 149 -16.75 9.93 14.91
CA CYS A 149 -15.67 9.55 14.02
C CYS A 149 -15.57 10.54 12.86
N GLU A 150 -14.35 10.85 12.46
CA GLU A 150 -14.10 11.44 11.15
C GLU A 150 -14.30 10.37 10.08
N LYS A 151 -14.99 10.76 9.01
CA LYS A 151 -15.28 9.91 7.87
C LYS A 151 -14.49 10.42 6.67
N VAL A 152 -13.63 9.57 6.14
CA VAL A 152 -12.79 9.88 4.98
C VAL A 152 -12.96 8.80 3.93
N LYS A 153 -12.76 9.14 2.67
CA LYS A 153 -12.77 8.18 1.57
C LYS A 153 -11.51 8.37 0.74
N ALA A 154 -10.76 7.31 0.53
CA ALA A 154 -9.58 7.28 -0.33
C ALA A 154 -9.49 5.91 -1.03
N LEU A 155 -9.04 5.89 -2.29
CA LEU A 155 -8.79 4.65 -3.05
C LEU A 155 -9.93 3.61 -2.97
N GLY A 156 -11.19 4.05 -3.12
CA GLY A 156 -12.35 3.14 -3.08
C GLY A 156 -12.72 2.58 -1.69
N THR A 157 -12.05 3.06 -0.63
CA THR A 157 -12.30 2.70 0.76
C THR A 157 -12.82 3.90 1.54
N THR A 158 -13.84 3.68 2.36
CA THR A 158 -14.34 4.65 3.35
C THR A 158 -13.93 4.21 4.74
N VAL A 159 -13.39 5.13 5.55
CA VAL A 159 -12.87 4.85 6.89
C VAL A 159 -13.52 5.78 7.90
N TRP A 160 -13.83 5.25 9.08
CA TRP A 160 -14.29 5.99 10.24
C TRP A 160 -13.22 5.90 11.32
N SER A 161 -12.61 7.05 11.62
CA SER A 161 -11.51 7.17 12.57
C SER A 161 -11.95 7.99 13.78
N TYR A 162 -11.72 7.48 14.99
CA TYR A 162 -11.88 8.22 16.23
C TYR A 162 -10.50 8.47 16.83
N LYS A 163 -10.06 9.73 16.90
CA LYS A 163 -8.76 10.11 17.48
C LYS A 163 -7.57 9.34 16.87
N GLY A 164 -7.62 9.12 15.55
CA GLY A 164 -6.64 8.33 14.80
C GLY A 164 -6.86 6.81 14.86
N VAL A 165 -7.74 6.31 15.73
CA VAL A 165 -8.06 4.88 15.84
C VAL A 165 -9.17 4.55 14.86
N VAL A 166 -8.88 3.71 13.87
CA VAL A 166 -9.88 3.21 12.93
C VAL A 166 -10.83 2.26 13.64
N LEU A 167 -12.12 2.59 13.62
CA LEU A 167 -13.18 1.79 14.23
C LEU A 167 -14.05 1.10 13.18
N LYS A 168 -14.06 1.61 11.95
CA LYS A 168 -14.78 0.99 10.84
C LYS A 168 -14.10 1.33 9.51
N SER A 169 -14.10 0.38 8.58
CA SER A 169 -13.77 0.61 7.19
C SER A 169 -14.66 -0.21 6.26
N GLU A 170 -14.92 0.32 5.07
CA GLU A 170 -15.68 -0.33 4.00
C GLU A 170 -14.96 -0.10 2.68
N ALA A 171 -14.56 -1.16 2.01
CA ALA A 171 -13.94 -1.09 0.68
C ALA A 171 -14.85 -1.76 -0.36
N LYS A 172 -15.04 -1.07 -1.49
CA LYS A 172 -15.79 -1.59 -2.61
C LYS A 172 -15.07 -1.26 -3.92
N MET A 173 -14.43 -2.27 -4.50
CA MET A 173 -13.71 -2.13 -5.75
C MET A 173 -13.90 -3.39 -6.60
N LEU A 174 -14.18 -3.21 -7.90
CA LEU A 174 -14.20 -4.30 -8.90
C LEU A 174 -15.04 -5.53 -8.50
N GLY A 175 -16.18 -5.31 -7.83
CA GLY A 175 -17.07 -6.39 -7.38
C GLY A 175 -16.60 -7.13 -6.12
N ILE A 176 -15.49 -6.72 -5.52
CA ILE A 176 -15.00 -7.16 -4.22
C ILE A 176 -15.53 -6.18 -3.17
N GLU A 177 -16.22 -6.72 -2.19
CA GLU A 177 -16.67 -5.99 -1.00
C GLU A 177 -15.96 -6.57 0.22
N SER A 178 -15.42 -5.68 1.05
CA SER A 178 -14.88 -6.00 2.37
C SER A 178 -15.24 -4.91 3.37
N SER A 179 -15.42 -5.31 4.61
CA SER A 179 -15.67 -4.39 5.71
C SER A 179 -14.93 -4.84 6.96
N GLU A 180 -14.38 -3.88 7.70
CA GLU A 180 -13.84 -4.11 9.03
C GLU A 180 -14.66 -3.28 10.02
N VAL A 181 -15.15 -3.92 11.07
CA VAL A 181 -16.03 -3.26 12.04
C VAL A 181 -15.53 -3.59 13.43
N ALA A 182 -15.19 -2.56 14.22
CA ALA A 182 -14.84 -2.74 15.62
C ALA A 182 -16.04 -3.31 16.39
N VAL A 183 -15.81 -4.44 17.05
CA VAL A 183 -16.75 -5.09 17.97
C VAL A 183 -16.40 -4.80 19.43
N LYS A 184 -15.17 -4.37 19.69
CA LYS A 184 -14.71 -3.90 21.01
C LYS A 184 -13.67 -2.80 20.85
N PHE A 185 -13.77 -1.78 21.70
CA PHE A 185 -12.77 -0.72 21.80
C PHE A 185 -12.67 -0.22 23.24
N ASP A 186 -11.54 -0.52 23.87
CA ASP A 186 -11.19 -0.07 25.22
C ASP A 186 -10.05 0.95 25.13
N GLU A 187 -10.25 2.15 25.70
CA GLU A 187 -9.27 3.23 25.70
C GLU A 187 -8.66 3.45 27.09
N ASN A 188 -7.41 3.91 27.12
CA ASN A 188 -6.64 4.24 28.33
C ASN A 188 -6.50 3.06 29.31
N ILE A 189 -6.39 1.84 28.79
CA ILE A 189 -6.17 0.63 29.58
C ILE A 189 -4.68 0.36 29.82
N LYS A 190 -4.38 -0.38 30.88
CA LYS A 190 -3.02 -0.89 31.12
C LYS A 190 -2.76 -2.11 30.23
N ILE A 191 -1.72 -2.04 29.41
CA ILE A 191 -1.28 -3.14 28.55
C ILE A 191 0.04 -3.69 29.10
N ALA A 192 0.20 -5.00 29.10
CA ALA A 192 1.46 -5.61 29.51
C ALA A 192 2.55 -5.30 28.48
N SER A 193 3.76 -4.94 28.91
CA SER A 193 4.87 -4.65 27.99
C SER A 193 5.20 -5.83 27.07
N SER A 194 5.04 -7.06 27.57
CA SER A 194 5.23 -8.29 26.81
C SER A 194 4.27 -8.49 25.65
N THR A 195 3.16 -7.73 25.60
CA THR A 195 2.26 -7.72 24.45
C THR A 195 3.00 -7.30 23.17
N PHE A 196 3.98 -6.40 23.28
CA PHE A 196 4.72 -5.82 22.17
C PHE A 196 6.03 -6.57 21.85
N ASP A 197 6.29 -7.71 22.48
CA ASP A 197 7.49 -8.48 22.19
C ASP A 197 7.44 -9.13 20.81
N VAL A 198 8.58 -9.06 20.11
CA VAL A 198 8.76 -9.66 18.79
C VAL A 198 8.98 -11.17 18.97
N PRO A 199 8.28 -12.04 18.22
CA PRO A 199 8.51 -13.48 18.27
C PRO A 199 9.97 -13.84 17.93
N GLY A 200 10.57 -14.75 18.70
CA GLY A 200 12.00 -15.07 18.57
C GLY A 200 12.38 -16.02 17.43
N ASN A 201 11.42 -16.78 16.90
CA ASN A 201 11.65 -17.85 15.92
C ASN A 201 11.26 -17.44 14.49
N ILE A 202 11.60 -16.22 14.08
CA ILE A 202 11.27 -15.66 12.75
C ILE A 202 12.50 -15.62 11.85
N SER A 203 12.37 -16.12 10.63
CA SER A 203 13.34 -15.93 9.55
C SER A 203 13.13 -14.55 8.92
N TRP A 204 14.13 -13.67 9.07
CA TRP A 204 14.05 -12.29 8.60
C TRP A 204 14.65 -12.14 7.21
N GLY A 205 13.90 -11.52 6.30
CA GLY A 205 14.38 -11.08 4.98
C GLY A 205 14.45 -9.55 4.87
N GLU A 206 15.05 -9.09 3.78
CA GLU A 206 15.07 -7.67 3.43
C GLU A 206 13.66 -7.17 3.08
N PRO A 207 13.25 -5.96 3.52
CA PRO A 207 12.01 -5.36 3.06
C PRO A 207 12.13 -5.03 1.55
N GLU A 208 11.13 -5.44 0.76
CA GLU A 208 11.09 -5.16 -0.69
C GLU A 208 11.04 -3.66 -1.03
N MET A 209 10.72 -2.78 -0.07
CA MET A 209 10.64 -1.33 -0.23
C MET A 209 10.80 -0.62 1.13
N ARG A 210 11.58 0.47 1.20
CA ARG A 210 11.73 1.28 2.43
C ARG A 210 10.61 2.32 2.53
N MET A 211 10.10 2.61 3.74
CA MET A 211 9.01 3.60 3.94
C MET A 211 9.42 5.01 3.47
N GLY A 212 10.69 5.40 3.65
CA GLY A 212 11.23 6.64 3.08
C GLY A 212 11.06 6.70 1.57
N GLN A 213 11.50 5.64 0.86
CA GLN A 213 11.32 5.53 -0.59
C GLN A 213 9.85 5.57 -1.02
N ALA A 214 8.94 4.98 -0.23
CA ALA A 214 7.52 5.09 -0.50
C ALA A 214 7.03 6.54 -0.35
N LEU A 215 7.38 7.23 0.73
CA LEU A 215 7.00 8.62 0.97
C LEU A 215 7.61 9.58 -0.07
N ASP A 216 8.88 9.38 -0.45
CA ASP A 216 9.57 10.19 -1.47
C ASP A 216 8.93 10.01 -2.86
N MET A 217 8.47 8.79 -3.19
CA MET A 217 7.68 8.55 -4.41
C MET A 217 6.31 9.24 -4.41
N PHE A 218 5.78 9.63 -3.23
CA PHE A 218 4.45 10.24 -3.09
C PHE A 218 4.48 11.74 -2.74
N SER A 219 5.56 12.25 -2.14
CA SER A 219 5.69 13.65 -1.74
C SER A 219 6.01 14.57 -2.92
N GLY A 220 6.39 14.01 -4.08
CA GLY A 220 6.79 14.80 -5.23
C GLY A 220 8.04 15.64 -4.97
N GLU A 221 8.78 15.40 -3.89
CA GLU A 221 10.18 15.79 -3.85
C GLU A 221 10.86 14.97 -4.94
N GLU A 222 11.32 15.67 -5.97
CA GLU A 222 12.23 15.13 -6.96
C GLU A 222 13.31 14.38 -6.17
N MET A 223 13.23 13.04 -6.20
CA MET A 223 14.42 12.26 -5.96
C MET A 223 15.42 12.84 -6.96
N ASP A 224 16.47 13.46 -6.41
CA ASP A 224 17.74 13.73 -7.09
C ASP A 224 18.32 12.34 -7.43
N TYR A 225 17.61 11.61 -8.29
CA TYR A 225 18.25 10.83 -9.31
C TYR A 225 19.17 11.84 -9.98
N ASP A 226 20.44 11.50 -10.15
CA ASP A 226 21.19 12.06 -11.26
C ASP A 226 20.33 11.77 -12.50
N SER A 227 19.40 12.69 -12.79
CA SER A 227 18.59 12.70 -13.98
C SER A 227 19.54 13.23 -15.03
N ASP A 228 20.32 12.32 -15.59
CA ASP A 228 20.32 12.32 -17.04
C ASP A 228 18.83 12.20 -17.41
N ASP A 229 18.21 13.35 -17.69
CA ASP A 229 16.84 13.47 -18.16
C ASP A 229 16.71 12.56 -19.38
N GLU A 230 16.37 11.29 -19.16
CA GLU A 230 16.08 10.36 -20.24
C GLU A 230 14.77 10.84 -20.85
N GLU A 231 14.92 11.68 -21.88
CA GLU A 231 13.84 12.24 -22.66
C GLU A 231 12.93 11.11 -23.11
N VAL A 232 11.74 10.99 -22.50
CA VAL A 232 10.77 9.96 -22.86
C VAL A 232 10.18 10.33 -24.21
N PHE A 233 10.64 9.65 -25.25
CA PHE A 233 10.10 9.85 -26.60
C PHE A 233 8.77 9.10 -26.76
N PRO A 234 7.66 9.79 -27.08
CA PRO A 234 6.37 9.15 -27.28
C PRO A 234 6.41 8.21 -28.50
N VAL A 235 5.73 7.07 -28.41
CA VAL A 235 5.56 6.20 -29.58
C VAL A 235 4.66 6.85 -30.62
N GLU A 236 5.12 6.88 -31.86
CA GLU A 236 4.31 7.32 -33.02
C GLU A 236 3.17 6.34 -33.34
N TYR A 237 3.24 5.12 -32.81
CA TYR A 237 2.18 4.13 -32.96
C TYR A 237 0.88 4.64 -32.32
N PRO A 238 -0.31 4.50 -32.92
CA PRO A 238 -1.54 5.00 -32.32
C PRO A 238 -2.01 4.15 -31.12
N TYR A 239 -2.40 4.81 -30.02
CA TYR A 239 -2.83 4.11 -28.80
C TYR A 239 -4.07 3.22 -29.01
N ASN A 240 -5.03 3.65 -29.82
CA ASN A 240 -6.21 2.86 -30.17
C ASN A 240 -5.83 1.59 -30.95
N GLU A 241 -4.86 1.67 -31.85
CA GLU A 241 -4.35 0.51 -32.58
C GLU A 241 -3.61 -0.45 -31.65
N PHE A 242 -2.83 0.07 -30.70
CA PHE A 242 -2.22 -0.71 -29.64
C PHE A 242 -3.27 -1.46 -28.81
N GLN A 243 -4.32 -0.77 -28.35
CA GLN A 243 -5.43 -1.39 -27.61
C GLN A 243 -6.10 -2.53 -28.38
N VAL A 244 -6.28 -2.36 -29.70
CA VAL A 244 -6.82 -3.38 -30.60
C VAL A 244 -5.84 -4.55 -30.75
N ALA A 245 -4.54 -4.27 -30.93
CA ALA A 245 -3.51 -5.29 -31.09
C ALA A 245 -3.37 -6.16 -29.83
N VAL A 246 -3.23 -5.55 -28.66
CA VAL A 246 -3.14 -6.28 -27.39
C VAL A 246 -4.46 -6.96 -27.02
N GLY A 247 -5.60 -6.47 -27.52
CA GLY A 247 -6.88 -7.16 -27.41
C GLY A 247 -6.97 -8.50 -28.17
N LYS A 248 -6.09 -8.72 -29.16
CA LYS A 248 -6.02 -9.97 -29.93
C LYS A 248 -5.06 -10.99 -29.33
N VAL A 249 -4.23 -10.57 -28.37
CA VAL A 249 -3.26 -11.46 -27.71
C VAL A 249 -4.01 -12.55 -26.95
N LYS A 250 -3.74 -13.79 -27.33
CA LYS A 250 -4.23 -14.99 -26.64
C LYS A 250 -3.02 -15.83 -26.27
N TYR A 251 -2.71 -15.85 -24.97
CA TYR A 251 -1.59 -16.62 -24.48
C TYR A 251 -2.02 -17.48 -23.30
N SER A 252 -2.11 -18.79 -23.53
CA SER A 252 -2.49 -19.76 -22.50
C SER A 252 -3.77 -19.32 -21.74
N ASN A 253 -3.74 -19.36 -20.40
CA ASN A 253 -4.81 -18.92 -19.51
C ASN A 253 -4.63 -17.47 -19.00
N PHE A 254 -3.78 -16.66 -19.64
CA PHE A 254 -3.60 -15.26 -19.26
C PHE A 254 -4.75 -14.40 -19.81
N ILE A 255 -5.26 -13.50 -18.97
CA ILE A 255 -6.33 -12.56 -19.30
C ILE A 255 -5.75 -11.15 -19.26
N LYS A 256 -6.08 -10.34 -20.26
CA LYS A 256 -5.72 -8.92 -20.28
C LYS A 256 -6.38 -8.20 -19.10
N SER A 257 -5.58 -7.65 -18.19
CA SER A 257 -6.04 -7.05 -16.94
C SER A 257 -6.14 -5.52 -17.04
N ALA A 258 -5.20 -4.88 -17.74
CA ALA A 258 -5.20 -3.43 -17.92
C ALA A 258 -4.53 -3.03 -19.24
N VAL A 259 -4.92 -1.87 -19.79
CA VAL A 259 -4.22 -1.19 -20.89
C VAL A 259 -4.26 0.31 -20.62
N PHE A 260 -3.11 0.98 -20.63
CA PHE A 260 -2.99 2.40 -20.31
C PHE A 260 -1.83 3.03 -21.09
N ASN A 261 -1.80 4.37 -21.13
CA ASN A 261 -0.76 5.19 -21.74
C ASN A 261 -0.08 5.96 -20.60
N VAL A 262 1.25 5.87 -20.51
CA VAL A 262 2.09 6.61 -19.56
C VAL A 262 3.08 7.41 -20.37
N ASP A 263 2.94 8.74 -20.35
CA ASP A 263 3.88 9.68 -20.98
C ASP A 263 4.27 9.34 -22.44
N GLY A 264 3.30 8.83 -23.20
CA GLY A 264 3.49 8.49 -24.60
C GLY A 264 4.04 7.09 -24.85
N GLN A 265 4.24 6.26 -23.82
CA GLN A 265 4.46 4.82 -23.92
C GLN A 265 3.17 4.05 -23.62
N TYR A 266 2.97 2.91 -24.27
CA TYR A 266 1.75 2.13 -24.07
C TYR A 266 2.04 0.82 -23.37
N VAL A 267 1.21 0.51 -22.39
CA VAL A 267 1.39 -0.65 -21.53
C VAL A 267 0.12 -1.49 -21.54
N ALA A 268 0.27 -2.80 -21.75
CA ALA A 268 -0.80 -3.77 -21.61
C ALA A 268 -0.37 -4.91 -20.69
N SER A 269 -1.10 -5.10 -19.59
CA SER A 269 -0.81 -6.14 -18.61
C SER A 269 -1.73 -7.34 -18.81
N PHE A 270 -1.17 -8.53 -18.62
CA PHE A 270 -1.86 -9.80 -18.72
C PHE A 270 -1.59 -10.61 -17.47
N THR A 271 -2.62 -11.26 -16.95
CA THR A 271 -2.57 -11.95 -15.66
C THR A 271 -3.28 -13.30 -15.79
N LYS A 272 -2.60 -14.36 -15.38
CA LYS A 272 -3.20 -15.69 -15.22
C LYS A 272 -3.50 -15.98 -13.75
N THR A 273 -2.57 -15.60 -12.88
CA THR A 273 -2.71 -15.61 -11.42
C THR A 273 -2.03 -14.37 -10.85
N MET A 274 -2.24 -14.07 -9.56
CA MET A 274 -1.63 -12.89 -8.92
C MET A 274 -0.09 -12.90 -8.86
N THR A 275 0.55 -14.01 -9.22
CA THR A 275 2.02 -14.16 -9.32
C THR A 275 2.48 -14.48 -10.74
N GLU A 276 1.58 -14.91 -11.63
CA GLU A 276 1.86 -15.13 -13.05
C GLU A 276 1.25 -13.99 -13.87
N ASN A 277 2.10 -13.03 -14.23
CA ASN A 277 1.74 -11.89 -15.08
C ASN A 277 2.83 -11.64 -16.12
N PHE A 278 2.45 -11.01 -17.23
CA PHE A 278 3.39 -10.42 -18.16
C PHE A 278 2.84 -9.08 -18.66
N THR A 279 3.73 -8.25 -19.17
CA THR A 279 3.40 -6.94 -19.70
C THR A 279 3.93 -6.82 -21.12
N ILE A 280 3.15 -6.19 -21.99
CA ILE A 280 3.58 -5.76 -23.31
C ILE A 280 3.72 -4.24 -23.23
N VAL A 281 4.91 -3.74 -23.57
CA VAL A 281 5.20 -2.32 -23.63
C VAL A 281 5.49 -1.93 -25.08
N ALA A 282 4.91 -0.83 -25.53
CA ALA A 282 5.30 -0.14 -26.75
C ALA A 282 6.03 1.14 -26.37
N SER A 283 7.33 1.19 -26.67
CA SER A 283 8.22 2.32 -26.42
C SER A 283 8.90 2.77 -27.72
N SER A 284 9.39 4.01 -27.74
CA SER A 284 10.15 4.58 -28.85
C SER A 284 11.59 4.07 -28.83
N ASP A 285 12.17 3.87 -30.00
CA ASP A 285 13.58 3.55 -30.17
C ASP A 285 14.51 4.77 -30.08
N LYS A 286 13.95 5.98 -30.12
CA LYS A 286 14.71 7.25 -30.09
C LYS A 286 15.50 7.49 -28.79
N GLY A 287 15.26 6.70 -27.73
CA GLY A 287 16.02 6.72 -26.47
C GLY A 287 17.04 5.59 -26.31
N ILE A 288 17.16 4.66 -27.28
CA ILE A 288 17.99 3.44 -27.18
C ILE A 288 19.43 3.66 -27.69
N ASP A 289 19.77 4.87 -28.15
CA ASP A 289 21.08 5.19 -28.72
C ASP A 289 22.15 5.53 -27.67
N SER A 290 21.82 5.58 -26.38
CA SER A 290 22.82 5.68 -25.31
C SER A 290 23.54 4.33 -25.11
N ASN A 291 24.84 4.37 -24.78
CA ASN A 291 25.60 3.14 -24.53
C ASN A 291 25.00 2.30 -23.39
N GLU A 292 24.38 2.95 -22.40
CA GLU A 292 23.75 2.30 -21.26
C GLU A 292 22.43 1.60 -21.64
N ALA A 293 21.57 2.24 -22.44
CA ALA A 293 20.36 1.60 -22.95
C ALA A 293 20.70 0.41 -23.87
N GLN A 294 21.79 0.47 -24.62
CA GLN A 294 22.26 -0.66 -25.43
C GLN A 294 22.77 -1.83 -24.59
N GLU A 295 23.48 -1.55 -23.48
CA GLU A 295 23.94 -2.58 -22.54
C GLU A 295 22.77 -3.25 -21.81
N GLU A 296 21.77 -2.47 -21.37
CA GLU A 296 20.54 -3.03 -20.78
C GLU A 296 19.75 -3.85 -21.79
N MET A 297 19.56 -3.32 -23.01
CA MET A 297 18.89 -4.05 -24.09
C MET A 297 19.60 -5.36 -24.40
N ALA A 298 20.93 -5.41 -24.35
CA ALA A 298 21.70 -6.64 -24.62
C ALA A 298 21.41 -7.78 -23.62
N ALA A 299 20.89 -7.47 -22.43
CA ALA A 299 20.48 -8.49 -21.44
C ALA A 299 19.18 -9.22 -21.82
N TYR A 300 18.40 -8.69 -22.77
CA TYR A 300 17.15 -9.29 -23.22
C TYR A 300 17.38 -10.32 -24.34
N SER A 301 16.51 -11.32 -24.39
CA SER A 301 16.40 -12.18 -25.56
C SER A 301 15.65 -11.44 -26.66
N HIS A 302 16.09 -11.60 -27.90
CA HIS A 302 15.56 -10.83 -29.04
C HIS A 302 15.00 -11.73 -30.12
N PHE A 303 13.95 -11.27 -30.78
CA PHE A 303 13.49 -11.84 -32.04
C PHE A 303 12.99 -10.74 -32.97
N THR A 304 12.81 -11.07 -34.24
CA THR A 304 12.26 -10.15 -35.24
C THR A 304 10.95 -10.70 -35.77
N HIS A 305 9.89 -9.89 -35.72
CA HIS A 305 8.62 -10.21 -36.35
C HIS A 305 8.18 -9.08 -37.29
N ALA A 306 7.90 -9.41 -38.55
CA ALA A 306 7.46 -8.44 -39.56
C ALA A 306 8.33 -7.17 -39.69
N GLY A 307 9.66 -7.33 -39.52
CA GLY A 307 10.62 -6.22 -39.59
C GLY A 307 10.70 -5.36 -38.33
N LYS A 308 9.99 -5.71 -37.26
CA LYS A 308 10.09 -5.07 -35.94
C LYS A 308 10.95 -5.90 -35.01
N LYS A 309 11.80 -5.24 -34.21
CA LYS A 309 12.65 -5.86 -33.20
C LYS A 309 11.84 -5.98 -31.92
N ASP A 310 11.73 -7.19 -31.40
CA ASP A 310 11.03 -7.51 -30.16
C ASP A 310 12.06 -8.01 -29.13
N ALA A 311 11.90 -7.61 -27.86
CA ALA A 311 12.74 -8.00 -26.74
C ALA A 311 11.90 -8.65 -25.63
N PHE A 312 12.42 -9.70 -24.98
CA PHE A 312 11.75 -10.38 -23.88
C PHE A 312 12.74 -10.88 -22.82
N TRP A 313 12.23 -11.03 -21.60
CA TRP A 313 12.92 -11.55 -20.43
C TRP A 313 12.33 -12.90 -20.01
#